data_AF-A0A7Y2HJK2-F1
#
_entry.id   AF-A0A7Y2HJK2-F1
#
_cell.length_a   1.000
_cell.length_b   1.000
_cell.length_c   1.000
_cell.angle_alpha   90.00
_cell.angle_beta   90.00
_cell.angle_gamma   90.00
#
_symmetry.space_group_name_H-M   'P 1'
#
loop_
_entity.id
_entity.type
_entity.pdbx_description
1 polymer ?
#
loop_
_entity_poly.entity_id
_entity_poly.type
_entity_poly.pdbx_seq_one_letter_code
_entity_poly.pdbx_strand_id
1 'polypeptide(L)'
;MNTFENSDFKPKSFWKRPEGTTGAIFLIGILAGLGYVLFKYSAAILSFIGTTLGILASLLVLGAIIYMILDPKMRTLVSYMYKSFMRWVTGIFVTIDPIGILKNYIDDLQDNLKKMSKQIGSLKGQMRKLKSIVEDNNGEIRKNMLIAKKAKEQGNDKAMMLSSRKAARLKESNTKYTALHNKMSILYKVLSKMYSNSEILLEDTKDQVKVKEQERKAIRASHSAMRSAMSIIKGDTDKRAMFDQAMEVIADDVANKVGEMERFMEMSADFMDSVDLQNGVFEEQGLKMLEEYEKKSTLLLLGGKEIVDDNDVLELKTPDVQFRSDSEKSDYEGLFD
;
A
#
# COMPACT_ATOMS: atom_id res chain seq x y z
N MET A 1 6.45 -20.27 16.96
CA MET A 1 5.01 -20.07 17.17
C MET A 1 4.90 -18.93 18.16
N ASN A 2 4.86 -17.68 17.67
CA ASN A 2 4.88 -16.49 18.53
C ASN A 2 3.50 -15.86 18.50
N THR A 3 2.93 -15.74 19.68
CA THR A 3 1.63 -15.16 20.00
C THR A 3 1.67 -13.65 19.78
N PHE A 4 0.79 -13.14 18.92
CA PHE A 4 0.60 -11.70 18.71
C PHE A 4 -0.12 -11.11 19.93
N GLU A 5 0.58 -10.24 20.65
CA GLU A 5 -0.01 -9.35 21.65
C GLU A 5 -0.86 -8.30 20.92
N ASN A 6 -2.16 -8.30 21.18
CA ASN A 6 -3.10 -7.31 20.67
C ASN A 6 -2.74 -5.93 21.25
N SER A 7 -2.25 -5.02 20.41
CA SER A 7 -2.24 -3.59 20.72
C SER A 7 -3.63 -3.01 20.44
N ASP A 8 -4.20 -2.35 21.45
CA ASP A 8 -5.54 -1.78 21.46
C ASP A 8 -5.84 -0.91 20.23
N PHE A 9 -6.59 -1.49 19.28
CA PHE A 9 -7.07 -0.81 18.07
C PHE A 9 -8.22 0.13 18.41
N LYS A 10 -8.00 1.45 18.33
CA LYS A 10 -9.09 2.43 18.38
C LYS A 10 -9.67 2.61 16.97
N PRO A 11 -10.93 2.22 16.71
CA PRO A 11 -11.53 2.33 15.39
C PRO A 11 -11.61 3.80 14.91
N LYS A 12 -11.26 4.06 13.64
CA LYS A 12 -11.35 5.38 13.00
C LYS A 12 -12.80 5.92 13.11
N SER A 13 -12.92 7.20 13.48
CA SER A 13 -14.21 7.92 13.60
C SER A 13 -14.95 7.96 12.25
N PHE A 14 -16.27 7.78 12.30
CA PHE A 14 -17.19 7.71 11.16
C PHE A 14 -16.99 8.82 10.10
N TRP A 15 -16.63 10.03 10.54
CA TRP A 15 -16.45 11.20 9.67
C TRP A 15 -15.18 11.19 8.81
N LYS A 16 -14.24 10.28 9.05
CA LYS A 16 -13.03 10.11 8.22
C LYS A 16 -13.20 9.11 7.08
N ARG A 17 -14.33 8.40 7.05
CA ARG A 17 -14.66 7.49 5.96
C ARG A 17 -15.33 8.29 4.83
N PRO A 18 -15.18 7.88 3.56
CA PRO A 18 -15.91 8.49 2.44
C PRO A 18 -17.43 8.51 2.70
N GLU A 19 -17.95 7.57 3.48
CA GLU A 19 -19.35 7.52 3.93
C GLU A 19 -19.77 8.70 4.82
N GLY A 20 -18.86 9.19 5.66
CA GLY A 20 -19.12 10.28 6.60
C GLY A 20 -19.05 11.67 5.96
N THR A 21 -18.17 11.87 4.97
CA THR A 21 -18.06 13.14 4.22
C THR A 21 -19.23 13.32 3.27
N THR A 22 -19.64 12.27 2.55
CA THR A 22 -20.88 12.29 1.74
C THR A 22 -22.11 12.42 2.63
N GLY A 23 -22.11 11.79 3.81
CA GLY A 23 -23.14 11.99 4.83
C GLY A 23 -23.27 13.44 5.27
N ALA A 24 -22.17 14.13 5.59
CA ALA A 24 -22.18 15.54 5.99
C ALA A 24 -22.88 16.43 4.94
N ILE A 25 -22.53 16.25 3.67
CA ILE A 25 -23.11 17.02 2.54
C ILE A 25 -24.61 16.71 2.39
N PHE A 26 -24.98 15.43 2.50
CA PHE A 26 -26.39 15.01 2.43
C PHE A 26 -27.22 15.54 3.60
N LEU A 27 -26.66 15.59 4.81
CA LEU A 27 -27.32 16.13 6.00
C LEU A 27 -27.53 17.64 5.88
N ILE A 28 -26.54 18.37 5.35
CA ILE A 28 -26.69 19.79 5.00
C ILE A 28 -27.78 19.97 3.94
N GLY A 29 -27.83 19.10 2.94
CA GLY A 29 -28.90 19.10 1.92
C GLY A 29 -30.29 18.86 2.50
N ILE A 30 -30.44 17.91 3.43
CA ILE A 30 -31.70 17.65 4.15
C ILE A 30 -32.10 18.87 4.99
N LEU A 31 -31.15 19.46 5.74
CA LEU A 31 -31.44 20.64 6.55
C LEU A 31 -31.85 21.84 5.69
N ALA A 32 -31.19 22.06 4.55
CA ALA A 32 -31.56 23.10 3.59
C ALA A 32 -32.92 22.83 2.95
N GLY A 33 -33.21 21.57 2.59
CA GLY A 33 -34.51 21.15 2.04
C GLY A 33 -35.66 21.29 3.04
N LEU A 34 -35.46 20.86 4.29
CA LEU A 34 -36.42 21.05 5.38
C LEU A 34 -36.65 22.54 5.68
N GLY A 35 -35.59 23.34 5.71
CA GLY A 35 -35.69 24.79 5.85
C GLY A 35 -36.49 25.44 4.73
N TYR A 36 -36.28 25.02 3.48
CA TYR A 36 -37.03 25.50 2.32
C TYR A 36 -38.51 25.10 2.36
N VAL A 37 -38.83 23.86 2.74
CA VAL A 37 -40.22 23.39 2.90
C VAL A 37 -40.92 24.15 4.03
N LEU A 38 -40.27 24.32 5.17
CA LEU A 38 -40.82 25.10 6.30
C LEU A 38 -41.04 26.57 5.92
N PHE A 39 -40.13 27.17 5.15
CA PHE A 39 -40.31 28.54 4.65
C PHE A 39 -41.48 28.66 3.66
N LYS A 40 -41.58 27.72 2.71
CA LYS A 40 -42.64 27.71 1.69
C LYS A 40 -44.03 27.46 2.26
N TYR A 41 -44.15 26.61 3.29
CA TYR A 41 -45.41 26.30 3.97
C TYR A 41 -45.60 27.07 5.27
N SER A 42 -44.77 28.09 5.54
CA SER A 42 -44.80 28.89 6.77
C SER A 42 -46.17 29.50 7.06
N ALA A 43 -46.88 30.00 6.03
CA ALA A 43 -48.21 30.57 6.18
C ALA A 43 -49.28 29.54 6.60
N ALA A 44 -49.20 28.30 6.08
CA ALA A 44 -50.10 27.21 6.45
C ALA A 44 -49.78 26.64 7.83
N ILE A 45 -48.51 26.64 8.23
CA ILE A 45 -48.08 26.24 9.57
C ILE A 45 -48.54 27.28 10.60
N LEU A 46 -48.42 28.58 10.30
CA LEU A 46 -48.91 29.64 11.19
C LEU A 46 -50.44 29.59 11.37
N SER A 47 -51.19 29.35 10.29
CA SER A 47 -52.65 29.25 10.38
C SER A 47 -53.09 28.01 11.18
N PHE A 48 -52.35 26.91 11.06
CA PHE A 48 -52.58 25.70 11.86
C PHE A 48 -52.26 25.91 13.34
N ILE A 49 -51.12 26.55 13.66
CA ILE A 49 -50.73 26.91 15.04
C ILE A 49 -51.70 27.92 15.66
N GLY A 50 -52.46 28.70 14.87
CA GLY A 50 -53.52 29.55 15.38
C GLY A 50 -54.71 28.78 15.99
N THR A 51 -54.82 27.46 15.75
CA THR A 51 -55.88 26.61 16.31
C THR A 51 -55.40 25.89 17.57
N THR A 52 -56.30 25.68 18.55
CA THR A 52 -55.99 24.95 19.80
C THR A 52 -55.41 23.55 19.55
N LEU A 53 -55.85 22.86 18.50
CA LEU A 53 -55.32 21.57 18.08
C LEU A 53 -53.92 21.68 17.46
N GLY A 54 -53.64 22.72 16.67
CA GLY A 54 -52.31 22.93 16.10
C GLY A 54 -51.28 23.36 17.13
N ILE A 55 -51.67 24.12 18.16
CA ILE A 55 -50.79 24.43 19.31
C ILE A 55 -50.39 23.13 20.04
N LEU A 56 -51.36 22.26 20.34
CA LEU A 56 -51.08 20.96 20.96
C LEU A 56 -50.18 20.08 20.09
N ALA A 57 -50.46 19.97 18.79
CA ALA A 57 -49.67 19.16 17.87
C ALA A 57 -48.23 19.69 17.69
N SER A 58 -48.07 21.00 17.54
CA SER A 58 -46.75 21.65 17.41
C SER A 58 -45.92 21.54 18.68
N LEU A 59 -46.53 21.66 19.86
CA LEU A 59 -45.86 21.42 21.14
C LEU A 59 -45.43 19.96 21.29
N LEU A 60 -46.23 18.99 20.83
CA LEU A 60 -45.85 17.58 20.83
C LEU A 60 -44.65 17.31 19.91
N VAL A 61 -44.65 17.87 18.70
CA VAL A 61 -43.54 17.71 17.75
C VAL A 61 -42.27 18.38 18.29
N LEU A 62 -42.37 19.59 18.84
CA LEU A 62 -41.24 20.26 19.49
C LEU A 62 -40.73 19.46 20.69
N GLY A 63 -41.62 18.95 21.52
CA GLY A 63 -41.29 18.08 22.65
C GLY A 63 -40.55 16.81 22.20
N ALA A 64 -41.00 16.17 21.13
CA ALA A 64 -40.34 15.00 20.56
C ALA A 64 -38.95 15.31 20.00
N ILE A 65 -38.76 16.45 19.33
CA ILE A 65 -37.45 16.90 18.82
C ILE A 65 -36.50 17.21 19.98
N ILE A 66 -36.97 17.92 21.01
CA ILE A 66 -36.17 18.23 22.20
C ILE A 66 -35.78 16.94 22.93
N TYR A 67 -36.72 16.00 23.09
CA TYR A 67 -36.47 14.70 23.71
C TYR A 67 -35.43 13.89 22.92
N MET A 68 -35.47 13.91 21.60
CA MET A 68 -34.50 13.25 20.72
C MET A 68 -33.07 13.81 20.88
N ILE A 69 -32.93 15.10 21.20
CA ILE A 69 -31.64 15.77 21.40
C ILE A 69 -31.12 15.57 22.83
N LEU A 70 -31.99 15.66 23.84
CA LEU A 70 -31.62 15.58 25.25
C LEU A 70 -31.36 14.15 25.73
N ASP A 71 -32.11 13.15 25.24
CA ASP A 71 -31.94 11.76 25.69
C ASP A 71 -30.73 11.10 24.99
N PRO A 72 -29.68 10.72 25.74
CA PRO A 72 -28.48 10.12 25.16
C PRO A 72 -28.75 8.78 24.47
N LYS A 73 -29.82 8.04 24.83
CA LYS A 73 -30.19 6.78 24.16
C LYS A 73 -30.82 7.05 22.80
N MET A 74 -31.71 8.04 22.71
CA MET A 74 -32.36 8.41 21.45
C MET A 74 -31.37 9.04 20.47
N ARG A 75 -30.47 9.91 20.94
CA ARG A 75 -29.38 10.46 20.12
C ARG A 75 -28.51 9.37 19.52
N THR A 76 -28.17 8.37 20.34
CA THR A 76 -27.37 7.22 19.91
C THR A 76 -28.11 6.40 18.85
N LEU A 77 -29.38 6.07 19.08
CA LEU A 77 -30.21 5.33 18.13
C LEU A 77 -30.38 6.04 16.79
N VAL A 78 -30.72 7.33 16.79
CA VAL A 78 -30.84 8.15 15.57
C VAL A 78 -29.49 8.24 14.85
N SER A 79 -28.38 8.35 15.58
CA SER A 79 -27.05 8.33 14.97
C SER A 79 -26.73 6.99 14.31
N TYR A 80 -27.15 5.85 14.91
CA TYR A 80 -26.97 4.54 14.31
C TYR A 80 -27.86 4.33 13.09
N MET A 81 -29.11 4.78 13.15
CA MET A 81 -30.02 4.74 11.99
C MET A 81 -29.47 5.57 10.83
N TYR A 82 -28.99 6.78 11.11
CA TYR A 82 -28.36 7.63 10.11
C TYR A 82 -27.09 6.98 9.53
N LYS A 83 -26.23 6.38 10.36
CA LYS A 83 -25.04 5.64 9.89
C LYS A 83 -25.40 4.44 9.01
N SER A 84 -26.41 3.65 9.40
CA SER A 84 -26.88 2.50 8.62
C SER A 84 -27.49 2.92 7.29
N PHE A 85 -28.28 3.99 7.28
CA PHE A 85 -28.84 4.54 6.05
C PHE A 85 -27.75 5.09 5.13
N MET A 86 -26.79 5.83 5.67
CA MET A 86 -25.67 6.34 4.88
C MET A 86 -24.83 5.21 4.30
N ARG A 87 -24.57 4.12 5.06
CA ARG A 87 -23.87 2.93 4.55
C ARG A 87 -24.64 2.26 3.40
N TRP A 88 -25.97 2.25 3.47
CA TRP A 88 -26.82 1.73 2.41
C TRP A 88 -26.81 2.63 1.16
N VAL A 89 -26.93 3.95 1.33
CA VAL A 89 -26.85 4.93 0.23
C VAL A 89 -25.46 4.92 -0.41
N THR A 90 -24.39 4.92 0.39
CA THR A 90 -23.02 4.84 -0.14
C THR A 90 -22.74 3.50 -0.79
N GLY A 91 -23.37 2.41 -0.35
CA GLY A 91 -23.31 1.11 -1.04
C GLY A 91 -23.92 1.12 -2.45
N ILE A 92 -24.84 2.04 -2.73
CA ILE A 92 -25.44 2.23 -4.07
C ILE A 92 -24.55 3.10 -4.97
N PHE A 93 -23.88 4.11 -4.40
CA PHE A 93 -23.04 5.06 -5.17
C PHE A 93 -21.54 4.73 -5.17
N VAL A 94 -21.07 3.84 -4.30
CA VAL A 94 -19.71 3.37 -4.18
C VAL A 94 -19.71 1.85 -4.38
N THR A 95 -19.83 1.41 -5.62
CA THR A 95 -19.44 0.04 -5.98
C THR A 95 -17.93 -0.06 -5.82
N ILE A 96 -17.49 -0.56 -4.67
CA ILE A 96 -16.11 -1.00 -4.51
C ILE A 96 -15.97 -2.24 -5.39
N ASP A 97 -15.48 -2.08 -6.63
CA ASP A 97 -15.09 -3.24 -7.42
C ASP A 97 -13.88 -3.85 -6.74
N PRO A 98 -13.98 -5.11 -6.26
CA PRO A 98 -12.89 -5.73 -5.57
C PRO A 98 -11.61 -5.81 -6.41
N ILE A 99 -11.77 -6.08 -7.71
CA ILE A 99 -10.66 -6.12 -8.66
C ILE A 99 -10.05 -4.73 -8.83
N GLY A 100 -10.85 -3.67 -8.70
CA GLY A 100 -10.39 -2.29 -8.79
C GLY A 100 -9.41 -1.91 -7.68
N ILE A 101 -9.64 -2.36 -6.44
CA ILE A 101 -8.70 -2.12 -5.32
C ILE A 101 -7.37 -2.81 -5.59
N LEU A 102 -7.41 -4.06 -6.05
CA LEU A 102 -6.21 -4.83 -6.36
C LEU A 102 -5.40 -4.22 -7.51
N LYS A 103 -6.09 -3.69 -8.53
CA LYS A 103 -5.44 -2.96 -9.64
C LYS A 103 -4.76 -1.68 -9.15
N ASN A 104 -5.43 -0.89 -8.31
CA ASN A 104 -4.81 0.30 -7.70
C ASN A 104 -3.58 -0.07 -6.87
N TYR A 105 -3.65 -1.18 -6.12
CA TYR A 105 -2.51 -1.66 -5.35
C TYR A 105 -1.32 -2.08 -6.24
N ILE A 106 -1.57 -2.77 -7.35
CA ILE A 106 -0.55 -3.07 -8.37
C ILE A 106 0.09 -1.79 -8.92
N ASP A 107 -0.72 -0.77 -9.19
CA ASP A 107 -0.22 0.52 -9.68
C ASP A 107 0.65 1.23 -8.62
N ASP A 108 0.23 1.22 -7.36
CA ASP A 108 1.01 1.75 -6.23
C ASP A 108 2.35 1.00 -6.07
N LEU A 109 2.34 -0.34 -6.19
CA LEU A 109 3.53 -1.16 -6.18
C LEU A 109 4.48 -0.82 -7.33
N GLN A 110 3.95 -0.63 -8.55
CA GLN A 110 4.75 -0.19 -9.70
C GLN A 110 5.43 1.15 -9.44
N ASP A 111 4.70 2.11 -8.90
CA ASP A 111 5.24 3.43 -8.61
C ASP A 111 6.28 3.40 -7.48
N ASN A 112 6.08 2.54 -6.48
CA ASN A 112 7.08 2.30 -5.44
C ASN A 112 8.35 1.62 -5.98
N LEU A 113 8.21 0.67 -6.91
CA LEU A 113 9.36 0.08 -7.62
C LEU A 113 10.13 1.15 -8.41
N LYS A 114 9.44 2.05 -9.14
CA LYS A 114 10.09 3.17 -9.85
C LYS A 114 10.86 4.08 -8.89
N LYS A 115 10.26 4.44 -7.75
CA LYS A 115 10.93 5.24 -6.71
C LYS A 115 12.17 4.54 -6.17
N MET A 116 12.08 3.24 -5.88
CA MET A 116 13.21 2.44 -5.40
C MET A 116 14.32 2.36 -6.45
N SER A 117 13.99 2.14 -7.73
CA SER A 117 14.97 2.17 -8.83
C SER A 117 15.73 3.50 -8.89
N LYS A 118 15.01 4.63 -8.77
CA LYS A 118 15.62 5.96 -8.71
C LYS A 118 16.56 6.13 -7.50
N GLN A 119 16.17 5.62 -6.33
CA GLN A 119 16.99 5.66 -5.12
C GLN A 119 18.26 4.78 -5.25
N ILE A 120 18.13 3.57 -5.80
CA ILE A 120 19.26 2.69 -6.13
C ILE A 120 20.24 3.40 -7.07
N GLY A 121 19.73 4.07 -8.11
CA GLY A 121 20.53 4.86 -9.04
C GLY A 121 21.26 6.02 -8.35
N SER A 122 20.58 6.78 -7.49
CA SER A 122 21.18 7.86 -6.70
C SER A 122 22.27 7.33 -5.75
N LEU A 123 22.01 6.23 -5.05
CA LEU A 123 22.96 5.60 -4.13
C LEU A 123 24.23 5.15 -4.88
N LYS A 124 24.07 4.50 -6.04
CA LYS A 124 25.19 4.12 -6.92
C LYS A 124 26.00 5.33 -7.37
N GLY A 125 25.34 6.45 -7.69
CA GLY A 125 26.01 7.71 -8.01
C GLY A 125 26.81 8.29 -6.84
N GLN A 126 26.23 8.30 -5.64
CA GLN A 126 26.92 8.76 -4.43
C GLN A 126 28.12 7.88 -4.09
N MET A 127 28.02 6.55 -4.25
CA MET A 127 29.15 5.63 -4.06
C MET A 127 30.31 5.96 -5.01
N ARG A 128 30.01 6.18 -6.30
CA ARG A 128 31.02 6.59 -7.30
C ARG A 128 31.69 7.92 -6.93
N LYS A 129 30.91 8.91 -6.51
CA LYS A 129 31.43 10.20 -6.04
C LYS A 129 32.36 10.03 -4.85
N LEU A 130 31.97 9.20 -3.88
CA LEU A 130 32.78 8.93 -2.68
C LEU A 130 34.11 8.25 -3.04
N LYS A 131 34.08 7.31 -3.99
CA LYS A 131 35.29 6.69 -4.55
C LYS A 131 36.21 7.72 -5.21
N SER A 132 35.65 8.61 -6.03
CA SER A 132 36.40 9.72 -6.66
C SER A 132 37.06 10.63 -5.62
N ILE A 133 36.32 11.04 -4.58
CA ILE A 133 36.86 11.88 -3.50
C ILE A 133 38.03 11.19 -2.80
N VAL A 134 37.93 9.88 -2.53
CA VAL A 134 39.03 9.12 -1.91
C VAL A 134 40.26 9.10 -2.81
N GLU A 135 40.06 8.93 -4.12
CA GLU A 135 41.13 8.92 -5.13
C GLU A 135 41.82 10.28 -5.26
N ASP A 136 41.06 11.36 -5.33
CA ASP A 136 41.55 12.74 -5.34
C ASP A 136 42.34 13.07 -4.06
N ASN A 137 41.79 12.71 -2.90
CA ASN A 137 42.45 12.86 -1.62
C ASN A 137 43.76 12.08 -1.55
N ASN A 138 43.82 10.86 -2.12
CA ASN A 138 45.06 10.08 -2.19
C ASN A 138 46.12 10.78 -3.06
N GLY A 139 45.72 11.43 -4.14
CA GLY A 139 46.59 12.31 -4.92
C GLY A 139 47.13 13.48 -4.11
N GLU A 140 46.27 14.18 -3.38
CA GLU A 140 46.67 15.28 -2.49
C GLU A 140 47.59 14.81 -1.35
N ILE A 141 47.32 13.66 -0.75
CA ILE A 141 48.17 13.06 0.29
C ILE A 141 49.57 12.85 -0.27
N ARG A 142 49.71 12.21 -1.44
CA ARG A 142 51.02 12.00 -2.08
C ARG A 142 51.76 13.31 -2.32
N LYS A 143 51.07 14.33 -2.87
CA LYS A 143 51.65 15.66 -3.11
C LYS A 143 52.11 16.33 -1.82
N ASN A 144 51.28 16.35 -0.77
CA ASN A 144 51.62 16.97 0.51
C ASN A 144 52.76 16.22 1.23
N MET A 145 52.83 14.89 1.09
CA MET A 145 53.94 14.10 1.63
C MET A 145 55.26 14.40 0.91
N LEU A 146 55.25 14.59 -0.42
CA LEU A 146 56.44 15.02 -1.17
C LEU A 146 56.91 16.41 -0.77
N ILE A 147 55.98 17.37 -0.61
CA ILE A 147 56.29 18.72 -0.13
C ILE A 147 56.88 18.66 1.28
N ALA A 148 56.31 17.84 2.18
CA ALA A 148 56.83 17.67 3.52
C ALA A 148 58.26 17.09 3.54
N LYS A 149 58.55 16.10 2.69
CA LYS A 149 59.90 15.55 2.53
C LYS A 149 60.89 16.62 2.06
N LYS A 150 60.55 17.37 1.01
CA LYS A 150 61.41 18.44 0.48
C LYS A 150 61.60 19.59 1.48
N ALA A 151 60.55 19.97 2.20
CA ALA A 151 60.63 20.99 3.25
C ALA A 151 61.55 20.54 4.41
N LYS A 152 61.52 19.25 4.75
CA LYS A 152 62.44 18.65 5.74
C LYS A 152 63.90 18.71 5.27
N GLU A 153 64.16 18.37 4.00
CA GLU A 153 65.50 18.47 3.40
C GLU A 153 66.02 19.92 3.39
N GLN A 154 65.14 20.90 3.24
CA GLN A 154 65.46 22.33 3.25
C GLN A 154 65.50 22.96 4.65
N GLY A 155 65.30 22.17 5.73
CA GLY A 155 65.27 22.68 7.11
C GLY A 155 64.07 23.57 7.44
N ASN A 156 63.01 23.55 6.63
CA ASN A 156 61.79 24.33 6.86
C ASN A 156 60.73 23.52 7.63
N ASP A 157 60.92 23.44 8.94
CA ASP A 157 60.07 22.63 9.84
C ASP A 157 58.59 23.07 9.84
N LYS A 158 58.32 24.37 9.66
CA LYS A 158 56.94 24.90 9.61
C LYS A 158 56.18 24.35 8.41
N ALA A 159 56.80 24.39 7.22
CA ALA A 159 56.19 23.87 6.00
C ALA A 159 56.04 22.35 6.05
N MET A 160 57.04 21.64 6.59
CA MET A 160 56.98 20.19 6.82
C MET A 160 55.79 19.81 7.71
N MET A 161 55.64 20.46 8.87
CA MET A 161 54.57 20.14 9.83
C MET A 161 53.19 20.42 9.21
N LEU A 162 53.01 21.56 8.54
CA LEU A 162 51.73 21.92 7.92
C LEU A 162 51.30 20.89 6.87
N SER A 163 52.18 20.55 5.92
CA SER A 163 51.89 19.57 4.87
C SER A 163 51.65 18.17 5.43
N SER A 164 52.41 17.76 6.46
CA SER A 164 52.21 16.47 7.14
C SER A 164 50.84 16.41 7.85
N ARG A 165 50.43 17.48 8.54
CA ARG A 165 49.10 17.56 9.18
C ARG A 165 47.97 17.57 8.15
N LYS A 166 48.15 18.23 6.99
CA LYS A 166 47.16 18.18 5.91
C LYS A 166 47.03 16.75 5.37
N ALA A 167 48.14 16.06 5.10
CA ALA A 167 48.13 14.67 4.65
C ALA A 167 47.48 13.73 5.68
N ALA A 168 47.77 13.91 6.97
CA ALA A 168 47.16 13.13 8.05
C ALA A 168 45.63 13.30 8.11
N ARG A 169 45.14 14.54 8.04
CA ARG A 169 43.68 14.83 8.02
C ARG A 169 42.99 14.20 6.82
N LEU A 170 43.57 14.30 5.63
CA LEU A 170 43.03 13.68 4.42
C LEU A 170 43.00 12.15 4.53
N LYS A 171 44.05 11.55 5.12
CA LYS A 171 44.10 10.11 5.37
C LYS A 171 42.99 9.65 6.33
N GLU A 172 42.75 10.41 7.40
CA GLU A 172 41.64 10.14 8.33
C GLU A 172 40.26 10.32 7.67
N SER A 173 40.10 11.34 6.83
CA SER A 173 38.86 11.50 6.05
C SER A 173 38.65 10.32 5.09
N ASN A 174 39.71 9.83 4.44
CA ASN A 174 39.63 8.68 3.55
C ASN A 174 39.18 7.41 4.26
N THR A 175 39.65 7.13 5.48
CA THR A 175 39.17 5.95 6.23
C THR A 175 37.67 6.04 6.53
N LYS A 176 37.17 7.22 6.90
CA LYS A 176 35.73 7.46 7.10
C LYS A 176 34.94 7.29 5.81
N TYR A 177 35.44 7.81 4.69
CA TYR A 177 34.79 7.65 3.38
C TYR A 177 34.79 6.19 2.90
N THR A 178 35.86 5.42 3.12
CA THR A 178 35.88 3.99 2.81
C THR A 178 34.86 3.22 3.64
N ALA A 179 34.76 3.50 4.95
CA ALA A 179 33.75 2.88 5.81
C ALA A 179 32.32 3.21 5.35
N LEU A 180 32.06 4.47 4.97
CA LEU A 180 30.77 4.90 4.45
C LEU A 180 30.45 4.22 3.10
N HIS A 181 31.43 4.12 2.19
CA HIS A 181 31.27 3.41 0.92
C HIS A 181 30.87 1.94 1.13
N ASN A 182 31.49 1.27 2.11
CA ASN A 182 31.16 -0.12 2.42
C ASN A 182 29.73 -0.28 2.93
N LYS A 183 29.27 0.62 3.83
CA LYS A 183 27.87 0.64 4.28
C LYS A 183 26.91 0.86 3.12
N MET A 184 27.22 1.80 2.22
CA MET A 184 26.42 2.06 1.02
C MET A 184 26.41 0.86 0.07
N SER A 185 27.50 0.10 -0.03
CA SER A 185 27.56 -1.11 -0.86
C SER A 185 26.64 -2.21 -0.34
N ILE A 186 26.55 -2.40 0.98
CA ILE A 186 25.60 -3.34 1.59
C ILE A 186 24.17 -2.91 1.29
N LEU A 187 23.84 -1.63 1.53
CA LEU A 187 22.52 -1.08 1.21
C LEU A 187 22.17 -1.24 -0.26
N TYR A 188 23.11 -0.99 -1.16
CA TYR A 188 22.92 -1.18 -2.61
C TYR A 188 22.56 -2.62 -2.93
N LYS A 189 23.28 -3.62 -2.37
CA LYS A 189 22.98 -5.05 -2.58
C LYS A 189 21.59 -5.41 -2.09
N VAL A 190 21.23 -4.97 -0.88
CA VAL A 190 19.91 -5.24 -0.29
C VAL A 190 18.80 -4.62 -1.14
N LEU A 191 18.90 -3.32 -1.45
CA LEU A 191 17.90 -2.62 -2.26
C LEU A 191 17.77 -3.21 -3.66
N SER A 192 18.89 -3.58 -4.31
CA SER A 192 18.83 -4.24 -5.63
C SER A 192 18.16 -5.62 -5.57
N LYS A 193 18.40 -6.41 -4.51
CA LYS A 193 17.73 -7.70 -4.35
C LYS A 193 16.25 -7.53 -4.03
N MET A 194 15.89 -6.55 -3.19
CA MET A 194 14.49 -6.20 -2.91
C MET A 194 13.76 -5.75 -4.18
N TYR A 195 14.38 -4.90 -5.01
CA TYR A 195 13.81 -4.48 -6.29
C TYR A 195 13.49 -5.66 -7.19
N SER A 196 14.46 -6.56 -7.41
CA SER A 196 14.26 -7.75 -8.23
C SER A 196 13.17 -8.68 -7.68
N ASN A 197 13.14 -8.90 -6.36
CA ASN A 197 12.10 -9.74 -5.74
C ASN A 197 10.71 -9.09 -5.84
N SER A 198 10.61 -7.77 -5.60
CA SER A 198 9.37 -7.02 -5.69
C SER A 198 8.84 -6.92 -7.13
N GLU A 199 9.71 -6.89 -8.13
CA GLU A 199 9.33 -6.95 -9.54
C GLU A 199 8.68 -8.29 -9.90
N ILE A 200 9.24 -9.41 -9.42
CA ILE A 200 8.63 -10.74 -9.59
C ILE A 200 7.27 -10.81 -8.90
N LEU A 201 7.19 -10.34 -7.65
CA LEU A 201 5.93 -10.31 -6.90
C LEU A 201 4.87 -9.45 -7.57
N LEU A 202 5.26 -8.33 -8.17
CA LEU A 202 4.35 -7.48 -8.90
C LEU A 202 3.73 -8.21 -10.10
N GLU A 203 4.54 -8.89 -10.90
CA GLU A 203 4.06 -9.62 -12.08
C GLU A 203 3.16 -10.80 -11.68
N ASP A 204 3.54 -11.56 -10.65
CA ASP A 204 2.71 -12.63 -10.09
C ASP A 204 1.38 -12.09 -9.56
N THR A 205 1.40 -10.98 -8.81
CA THR A 205 0.17 -10.34 -8.30
C THR A 205 -0.72 -9.89 -9.45
N LYS A 206 -0.14 -9.31 -10.50
CA LYS A 206 -0.87 -8.88 -11.70
C LYS A 206 -1.54 -10.06 -12.40
N ASP A 207 -0.86 -11.19 -12.51
CA ASP A 207 -1.44 -12.39 -13.11
C ASP A 207 -2.52 -13.02 -12.23
N GLN A 208 -2.34 -13.07 -10.92
CA GLN A 208 -3.38 -13.50 -9.97
C GLN A 208 -4.64 -12.65 -10.08
N VAL A 209 -4.49 -11.32 -10.20
CA VAL A 209 -5.62 -10.40 -10.36
C VAL A 209 -6.35 -10.65 -11.69
N LYS A 210 -5.63 -10.92 -12.79
CA LYS A 210 -6.26 -11.29 -14.07
C LYS A 210 -7.07 -12.58 -13.95
N VAL A 211 -6.53 -13.60 -13.27
CA VAL A 211 -7.25 -14.86 -13.03
C VAL A 211 -8.51 -14.60 -12.20
N LYS A 212 -8.40 -13.84 -11.10
CA LYS A 212 -9.53 -13.44 -10.25
C LYS A 212 -10.58 -12.63 -11.01
N GLU A 213 -10.15 -11.80 -11.97
CA GLU A 213 -11.05 -11.06 -12.86
C GLU A 213 -11.88 -11.98 -13.76
N GLN A 214 -11.25 -13.00 -14.33
CA GLN A 214 -11.93 -14.02 -15.12
C GLN A 214 -12.87 -14.87 -14.27
N GLU A 215 -12.42 -15.32 -13.10
CA GLU A 215 -13.24 -16.07 -12.14
C GLU A 215 -14.50 -15.28 -11.75
N ARG A 216 -14.34 -14.00 -11.36
CA ARG A 216 -15.48 -13.15 -11.01
C ARG A 216 -16.45 -12.98 -12.17
N LYS A 217 -15.94 -12.79 -13.39
CA LYS A 217 -16.77 -12.66 -14.60
C LYS A 217 -17.55 -13.95 -14.87
N ALA A 218 -16.91 -15.10 -14.74
CA ALA A 218 -17.53 -16.42 -14.88
C ALA A 218 -18.61 -16.63 -13.81
N ILE A 219 -18.31 -16.39 -12.53
CA ILE A 219 -19.26 -16.50 -11.42
C ILE A 219 -20.49 -15.61 -11.66
N ARG A 220 -20.29 -14.36 -12.07
CA ARG A 220 -21.38 -13.43 -12.36
C ARG A 220 -22.24 -13.91 -13.53
N ALA A 221 -21.62 -14.43 -14.58
CA ALA A 221 -22.33 -15.00 -15.73
C ALA A 221 -23.12 -16.25 -15.32
N SER A 222 -22.51 -17.17 -14.58
CA SER A 222 -23.15 -18.37 -14.01
C SER A 222 -24.35 -17.99 -13.16
N HIS A 223 -24.21 -17.04 -12.24
CA HIS A 223 -25.32 -16.55 -11.41
C HIS A 223 -26.46 -15.95 -12.25
N SER A 224 -26.14 -15.21 -13.31
CA SER A 224 -27.16 -14.64 -14.21
C SER A 224 -27.90 -15.71 -15.03
N ALA A 225 -27.19 -16.71 -15.56
CA ALA A 225 -27.78 -17.83 -16.30
C ALA A 225 -28.65 -18.70 -15.38
N MET A 226 -28.17 -18.96 -14.17
CA MET A 226 -28.84 -19.69 -13.10
C MET A 226 -30.13 -19.00 -12.66
N ARG A 227 -30.11 -17.67 -12.49
CA ARG A 227 -31.32 -16.86 -12.24
C ARG A 227 -32.33 -16.96 -13.39
N SER A 228 -31.87 -16.96 -14.64
CA SER A 228 -32.74 -17.13 -15.82
C SER A 228 -33.34 -18.54 -15.88
N ALA A 229 -32.56 -19.60 -15.63
CA ALA A 229 -33.05 -20.97 -15.56
C ALA A 229 -34.11 -21.16 -14.47
N MET A 230 -33.89 -20.59 -13.28
CA MET A 230 -34.88 -20.57 -12.20
C MET A 230 -36.21 -19.92 -12.61
N SER A 231 -36.15 -18.83 -13.40
CA SER A 231 -37.36 -18.15 -13.87
C SER A 231 -38.19 -19.00 -14.85
N ILE A 232 -37.54 -19.89 -15.60
CA ILE A 232 -38.18 -20.79 -16.57
C ILE A 232 -38.78 -22.02 -15.87
N ILE A 233 -38.09 -22.58 -14.87
CA ILE A 233 -38.48 -23.82 -14.16
C ILE A 233 -39.65 -23.61 -13.18
N LYS A 234 -39.94 -22.36 -12.79
CA LYS A 234 -41.09 -22.00 -11.93
C LYS A 234 -42.47 -22.49 -12.42
N GLY A 235 -42.57 -23.02 -13.65
CA GLY A 235 -43.80 -23.58 -14.22
C GLY A 235 -44.12 -25.05 -13.90
N ASP A 236 -43.20 -25.86 -13.34
CA ASP A 236 -43.39 -27.32 -13.17
C ASP A 236 -42.90 -27.81 -11.79
N THR A 237 -43.78 -28.43 -10.99
CA THR A 237 -43.57 -28.67 -9.53
C THR A 237 -42.48 -29.68 -9.20
N ASP A 238 -42.34 -30.76 -9.98
CA ASP A 238 -41.37 -31.84 -9.71
C ASP A 238 -39.95 -31.48 -10.14
N LYS A 239 -39.81 -30.71 -11.24
CA LYS A 239 -38.51 -30.21 -11.72
C LYS A 239 -37.92 -29.16 -10.79
N ARG A 240 -38.77 -28.47 -10.04
CA ARG A 240 -38.37 -27.48 -9.05
C ARG A 240 -37.63 -28.10 -7.87
N ALA A 241 -38.07 -29.25 -7.34
CA ALA A 241 -37.40 -29.90 -6.22
C ALA A 241 -35.98 -30.40 -6.58
N MET A 242 -35.81 -31.04 -7.74
CA MET A 242 -34.49 -31.45 -8.21
C MET A 242 -33.59 -30.26 -8.57
N PHE A 243 -34.18 -29.21 -9.13
CA PHE A 243 -33.47 -27.97 -9.43
C PHE A 243 -33.02 -27.28 -8.14
N ASP A 244 -33.90 -27.13 -7.15
CA ASP A 244 -33.58 -26.51 -5.86
C ASP A 244 -32.42 -27.27 -5.16
N GLN A 245 -32.40 -28.61 -5.23
CA GLN A 245 -31.30 -29.42 -4.70
C GLN A 245 -29.97 -29.23 -5.47
N ALA A 246 -30.00 -29.19 -6.81
CA ALA A 246 -28.79 -28.92 -7.61
C ALA A 246 -28.29 -27.49 -7.43
N MET A 247 -29.21 -26.56 -7.19
CA MET A 247 -28.94 -25.14 -6.99
C MET A 247 -28.35 -24.85 -5.62
N GLU A 248 -28.74 -25.58 -4.58
CA GLU A 248 -28.16 -25.47 -3.24
C GLU A 248 -26.64 -25.75 -3.28
N VAL A 249 -26.24 -26.84 -3.96
CA VAL A 249 -24.82 -27.20 -4.13
C VAL A 249 -24.04 -26.15 -4.94
N ILE A 250 -24.62 -25.63 -6.03
CA ILE A 250 -23.95 -24.62 -6.88
C ILE A 250 -23.94 -23.25 -6.19
N ALA A 251 -24.99 -22.90 -5.46
CA ALA A 251 -25.07 -21.66 -4.71
C ALA A 251 -24.04 -21.64 -3.58
N ASP A 252 -23.82 -22.76 -2.91
CA ASP A 252 -22.76 -22.90 -1.91
C ASP A 252 -21.38 -22.70 -2.52
N ASP A 253 -21.08 -23.28 -3.68
CA ASP A 253 -19.79 -23.09 -4.36
C ASP A 253 -19.60 -21.64 -4.83
N VAL A 254 -20.63 -21.02 -5.42
CA VAL A 254 -20.62 -19.60 -5.80
C VAL A 254 -20.46 -18.71 -4.57
N ALA A 255 -21.16 -19.00 -3.48
CA ALA A 255 -21.08 -18.25 -2.23
C ALA A 255 -19.69 -18.39 -1.59
N ASN A 256 -19.11 -19.59 -1.59
CA ASN A 256 -17.76 -19.84 -1.12
C ASN A 256 -16.73 -19.08 -1.97
N LYS A 257 -16.84 -19.11 -3.30
CA LYS A 257 -15.94 -18.37 -4.20
C LYS A 257 -16.09 -16.85 -4.07
N VAL A 258 -17.30 -16.36 -3.84
CA VAL A 258 -17.56 -14.95 -3.53
C VAL A 258 -17.00 -14.57 -2.16
N GLY A 259 -17.15 -15.43 -1.16
CA GLY A 259 -16.57 -15.24 0.18
C GLY A 259 -15.04 -15.26 0.18
N GLU A 260 -14.42 -16.12 -0.63
CA GLU A 260 -12.96 -16.11 -0.85
C GLU A 260 -12.49 -14.78 -1.47
N MET A 261 -13.26 -14.21 -2.41
CA MET A 261 -12.97 -12.89 -2.98
C MET A 261 -13.16 -11.77 -1.94
N GLU A 262 -14.21 -11.81 -1.12
CA GLU A 262 -14.45 -10.83 -0.05
C GLU A 262 -13.35 -10.87 1.02
N ARG A 263 -12.88 -12.06 1.40
CA ARG A 263 -11.77 -12.23 2.35
C ARG A 263 -10.43 -11.78 1.78
N PHE A 264 -10.19 -12.03 0.50
CA PHE A 264 -9.00 -11.51 -0.20
C PHE A 264 -9.03 -9.99 -0.29
N MET A 265 -10.22 -9.41 -0.42
CA MET A 265 -10.46 -7.98 -0.44
C MET A 265 -10.30 -7.29 0.90
N GLU A 266 -10.80 -7.91 1.96
CA GLU A 266 -10.57 -7.46 3.33
C GLU A 266 -9.08 -7.43 3.66
N MET A 267 -8.36 -8.51 3.32
CA MET A 267 -6.90 -8.58 3.46
C MET A 267 -6.16 -7.53 2.61
N SER A 268 -6.70 -7.19 1.44
CA SER A 268 -6.14 -6.14 0.56
C SER A 268 -6.49 -4.73 1.03
N ALA A 269 -7.62 -4.55 1.72
CA ALA A 269 -8.00 -3.30 2.36
C ALA A 269 -7.17 -3.04 3.62
N ASP A 270 -6.83 -4.09 4.39
CA ASP A 270 -5.86 -4.02 5.48
C ASP A 270 -4.46 -3.65 4.95
N PHE A 271 -4.10 -4.15 3.76
CA PHE A 271 -2.89 -3.72 3.06
C PHE A 271 -2.97 -2.22 2.66
N MET A 272 -4.11 -1.74 2.15
CA MET A 272 -4.37 -0.32 1.84
C MET A 272 -4.24 0.59 3.08
N ASP A 273 -4.78 0.17 4.22
CA ASP A 273 -4.67 0.88 5.50
C ASP A 273 -3.23 0.87 6.04
N SER A 274 -2.37 -0.02 5.55
CA SER A 274 -0.96 -0.15 5.96
C SER A 274 0.04 0.68 5.13
N VAL A 275 -0.38 1.23 3.99
CA VAL A 275 0.51 2.03 3.10
C VAL A 275 0.68 3.47 3.56
N ASP A 276 -0.16 3.97 4.48
CA ASP A 276 -0.10 5.36 4.97
C ASP A 276 0.45 5.50 6.41
N LEU A 277 1.39 4.64 6.81
CA LEU A 277 2.10 4.76 8.09
C LEU A 277 3.56 5.19 7.90
N GLN A 278 3.77 6.12 6.98
CA GLN A 278 5.10 6.61 6.62
C GLN A 278 5.63 7.74 7.52
N ASN A 279 5.19 7.84 8.78
CA ASN A 279 5.82 8.74 9.74
C ASN A 279 5.89 8.13 11.14
N GLY A 280 7.06 7.56 11.43
CA GLY A 280 7.62 7.62 12.79
C GLY A 280 8.01 6.30 13.45
N VAL A 281 8.90 5.49 12.85
CA VAL A 281 9.96 4.74 13.55
C VAL A 281 10.97 4.25 12.50
N PHE A 282 12.05 4.99 12.19
CA PHE A 282 13.07 4.48 11.26
C PHE A 282 14.50 4.83 11.63
N GLU A 283 15.00 4.17 12.67
CA GLU A 283 16.44 3.92 12.81
C GLU A 283 16.70 2.56 13.51
N GLU A 284 15.91 2.24 14.54
CA GLU A 284 16.11 1.02 15.34
C GLU A 284 15.45 -0.24 14.76
N GLN A 285 14.27 -0.11 14.13
CA GLN A 285 13.58 -1.23 13.49
C GLN A 285 14.25 -1.71 12.20
N GLY A 286 14.88 -0.80 11.44
CA GLY A 286 15.65 -1.16 10.24
C GLY A 286 16.88 -2.01 10.55
N LEU A 287 17.57 -1.71 11.66
CA LEU A 287 18.69 -2.51 12.17
C LEU A 287 18.23 -3.89 12.65
N LYS A 288 17.12 -3.98 13.41
CA LYS A 288 16.52 -5.26 13.81
C LYS A 288 16.05 -6.11 12.61
N MET A 289 15.50 -5.50 11.57
CA MET A 289 15.10 -6.21 10.36
C MET A 289 16.29 -6.68 9.54
N LEU A 290 17.40 -5.93 9.49
CA LEU A 290 18.66 -6.40 8.91
C LEU A 290 19.25 -7.57 9.71
N GLU A 291 19.23 -7.50 11.04
CA GLU A 291 19.75 -8.55 11.93
C GLU A 291 18.89 -9.83 11.89
N GLU A 292 17.55 -9.69 11.82
CA GLU A 292 16.64 -10.81 11.57
C GLU A 292 16.78 -11.38 10.17
N TYR A 293 17.00 -10.53 9.16
CA TYR A 293 17.21 -10.97 7.79
C TYR A 293 18.55 -11.68 7.63
N GLU A 294 19.63 -11.22 8.27
CA GLU A 294 20.90 -11.96 8.34
C GLU A 294 20.69 -13.33 9.00
N LYS A 295 20.04 -13.40 10.17
CA LYS A 295 19.75 -14.67 10.84
C LYS A 295 18.86 -15.62 10.01
N LYS A 296 17.82 -15.11 9.36
CA LYS A 296 16.88 -15.90 8.55
C LYS A 296 17.45 -16.26 7.18
N SER A 297 18.27 -15.40 6.57
CA SER A 297 18.97 -15.63 5.30
C SER A 297 20.07 -16.68 5.47
N THR A 298 20.86 -16.62 6.56
CA THR A 298 21.82 -17.68 6.89
C THR A 298 21.10 -19.02 7.08
N LEU A 299 19.91 -19.04 7.70
CA LEU A 299 19.10 -20.25 7.89
C LEU A 299 18.47 -20.80 6.58
N LEU A 300 18.09 -19.92 5.65
CA LEU A 300 17.51 -20.30 4.35
C LEU A 300 18.57 -20.71 3.31
N LEU A 301 19.80 -20.17 3.44
CA LEU A 301 20.94 -20.55 2.60
C LEU A 301 21.66 -21.81 3.09
N LEU A 302 21.55 -22.16 4.38
CA LEU A 302 22.08 -23.41 4.96
C LEU A 302 21.05 -24.55 4.97
N GLY A 303 20.25 -24.66 3.92
CA GLY A 303 19.44 -25.86 3.66
C GLY A 303 20.30 -27.11 3.81
N GLY A 304 19.95 -27.94 4.79
CA GLY A 304 20.88 -28.86 5.45
C GLY A 304 21.71 -29.77 4.52
N LYS A 305 23.04 -29.57 4.57
CA LYS A 305 24.06 -30.63 4.52
C LYS A 305 25.42 -30.06 4.93
N GLU A 306 26.24 -30.95 5.49
CA GLU A 306 27.59 -30.70 6.01
C GLU A 306 28.59 -30.16 4.97
N ILE A 307 29.71 -29.67 5.54
CA ILE A 307 30.79 -28.79 5.08
C ILE A 307 31.64 -29.36 3.91
N VAL A 308 32.41 -28.45 3.26
CA VAL A 308 33.69 -28.56 2.50
C VAL A 308 33.48 -28.28 1.00
N ASP A 309 34.16 -27.35 0.30
CA ASP A 309 35.53 -26.83 0.36
C ASP A 309 35.64 -25.38 -0.16
N ASP A 310 36.73 -24.72 0.21
CA ASP A 310 37.20 -23.40 -0.18
C ASP A 310 37.84 -23.45 -1.58
N ASN A 311 37.79 -22.33 -2.32
CA ASN A 311 38.39 -22.09 -3.65
C ASN A 311 37.56 -22.50 -4.89
N ASP A 312 36.54 -21.71 -5.22
CA ASP A 312 36.34 -21.32 -6.63
C ASP A 312 35.52 -20.04 -6.72
N VAL A 313 36.20 -18.91 -6.94
CA VAL A 313 35.56 -17.62 -7.20
C VAL A 313 35.09 -17.65 -8.65
N LEU A 314 33.95 -18.29 -8.89
CA LEU A 314 33.26 -18.23 -10.19
C LEU A 314 32.78 -16.79 -10.42
N GLU A 315 33.54 -16.07 -11.25
CA GLU A 315 33.14 -14.79 -11.82
C GLU A 315 31.86 -14.95 -12.63
N LEU A 316 30.72 -14.68 -11.99
CA LEU A 316 29.45 -14.51 -12.69
C LEU A 316 29.51 -13.19 -13.48
N LYS A 317 29.87 -13.29 -14.76
CA LYS A 317 29.59 -12.26 -15.77
C LYS A 317 28.10 -11.91 -15.70
N THR A 318 27.80 -10.70 -15.23
CA THR A 318 26.47 -10.12 -15.36
C THR A 318 26.15 -9.98 -16.85
N PRO A 319 24.98 -10.43 -17.34
CA PRO A 319 24.61 -10.21 -18.73
C PRO A 319 24.43 -8.70 -18.96
N ASP A 320 24.99 -8.20 -20.06
CA ASP A 320 24.77 -6.82 -20.50
C ASP A 320 23.28 -6.61 -20.74
N VAL A 321 22.70 -5.68 -19.99
CA VAL A 321 21.33 -5.22 -20.19
C VAL A 321 21.32 -4.38 -21.47
N GLN A 322 20.94 -5.00 -22.59
CA GLN A 322 20.60 -4.26 -23.80
C GLN A 322 19.33 -3.45 -23.53
N PHE A 323 19.45 -2.12 -23.57
CA PHE A 323 18.30 -1.24 -23.65
C PHE A 323 17.56 -1.53 -24.96
N ARG A 324 16.39 -2.17 -24.88
CA ARG A 324 15.45 -2.22 -26.01
C ARG A 324 14.94 -0.80 -26.23
N SER A 325 15.41 -0.15 -27.28
CA SER A 325 14.79 1.05 -27.83
C SER A 325 13.50 0.64 -28.53
N ASP A 326 12.37 1.20 -28.11
CA ASP A 326 11.11 1.11 -28.82
C ASP A 326 11.23 1.76 -30.20
N SER A 327 11.29 0.94 -31.26
CA SER A 327 10.86 1.32 -32.59
C SER A 327 10.65 0.11 -33.50
N GLU A 328 9.38 -0.10 -33.84
CA GLU A 328 8.84 -0.73 -35.06
C GLU A 328 8.86 -2.25 -35.29
N LYS A 329 7.61 -2.73 -35.46
CA LYS A 329 7.05 -3.66 -36.47
C LYS A 329 7.50 -5.13 -36.49
N SER A 330 6.47 -5.97 -36.28
CA SER A 330 6.13 -7.22 -37.00
C SER A 330 7.30 -8.10 -37.41
N ASP A 331 7.42 -9.28 -36.79
CA ASP A 331 7.78 -10.52 -37.50
C ASP A 331 7.39 -11.75 -36.66
N TYR A 332 6.31 -12.41 -37.11
CA TYR A 332 6.06 -13.83 -36.84
C TYR A 332 6.52 -14.60 -38.07
N GLU A 333 7.82 -14.88 -38.17
CA GLU A 333 8.37 -15.84 -39.12
C GLU A 333 9.47 -16.65 -38.42
N GLY A 334 9.32 -17.97 -38.39
CA GLY A 334 10.36 -18.89 -37.89
C GLY A 334 9.92 -19.96 -36.89
N LEU A 335 8.62 -20.21 -36.70
CA LEU A 335 8.15 -21.30 -35.83
C LEU A 335 7.87 -22.63 -36.54
N PHE A 336 8.26 -22.75 -37.81
CA PHE A 336 8.29 -24.04 -38.53
C PHE A 336 9.49 -24.05 -39.48
N ASP A 337 10.64 -24.47 -38.97
CA ASP A 337 11.60 -25.29 -39.69
C ASP A 337 12.39 -26.17 -38.69
#